data_AF-W0RF73-F1
#
_entry.id   AF-W0RF73-F1
#
_cell.length_a   1.000
_cell.length_b   1.000
_cell.length_c   1.000
_cell.angle_alpha   90.00
_cell.angle_beta   90.00
_cell.angle_gamma   90.00
#
_symmetry.space_group_name_H-M   'P 1'
#
loop_
_entity.id
_entity.type
_entity.pdbx_description
1 polymer ?
#
loop_
_entity_poly.entity_id
_entity_poly.type
_entity_poly.pdbx_seq_one_letter_code
_entity_poly.pdbx_strand_id
1 'polypeptide(L)'
;MDVRGEEFSFIDAGRTFRCRIENSRTRAGDAWWWFEVSTEQYERHAPFRAEASDTPAGVRARVVAYYDDLLARRAAPAQGRWHQRPRVAPAATQSVNPTPVT
;
A
#
# COMPACT_ATOMS: atom_id res chain seq x y z
N MET A 1 23.83 -4.65 25.88
CA MET A 1 24.56 -3.97 24.80
C MET A 1 23.51 -3.44 23.85
N ASP A 2 23.07 -2.20 24.07
CA ASP A 2 22.12 -1.50 23.21
C ASP A 2 22.77 -1.28 21.85
N VAL A 3 22.32 -2.06 20.87
CA VAL A 3 22.65 -1.86 19.47
C VAL A 3 22.24 -0.43 19.10
N ARG A 4 23.23 0.44 18.90
CA ARG A 4 23.03 1.76 18.32
C ARG A 4 22.63 1.54 16.87
N GLY A 5 21.32 1.37 16.66
CA GLY A 5 20.70 1.14 15.38
C GLY A 5 20.94 2.34 14.48
N GLU A 6 21.25 2.06 13.23
CA GLU A 6 21.36 3.06 12.18
C GLU A 6 20.03 3.84 12.10
N GLU A 7 20.07 5.14 12.36
CA GLU A 7 18.94 6.06 12.27
C GLU A 7 19.30 7.21 11.33
N PHE A 8 18.37 7.57 10.46
CA PHE A 8 18.50 8.76 9.63
C PHE A 8 17.12 9.34 9.31
N SER A 9 17.10 10.62 8.94
CA SER A 9 15.89 11.32 8.53
C SER A 9 16.08 11.99 7.18
N PHE A 10 14.98 12.11 6.43
CA PHE A 10 14.97 12.80 5.14
C PHE A 10 13.61 13.45 4.89
N ILE A 11 13.58 14.41 3.98
CA ILE A 11 12.34 15.05 3.53
C ILE A 11 12.02 14.55 2.13
N ASP A 12 10.76 14.15 1.92
CA ASP A 12 10.25 13.74 0.63
C ASP A 12 8.81 14.26 0.44
N ALA A 13 8.56 14.94 -0.69
CA ALA A 13 7.28 15.59 -1.00
C ALA A 13 6.70 16.44 0.17
N GLY A 14 7.56 17.18 0.88
CA GLY A 14 7.17 18.03 2.01
C GLY A 14 6.85 17.29 3.31
N ARG A 15 7.12 15.97 3.37
CA ARG A 15 6.91 15.11 4.56
C ARG A 15 8.27 14.74 5.13
N THR A 16 8.41 14.75 6.45
CA THR A 16 9.63 14.31 7.12
C THR A 16 9.50 12.83 7.48
N PHE A 17 10.44 12.03 7.00
CA PHE A 17 10.56 10.61 7.33
C PHE A 17 11.71 10.43 8.31
N ARG A 18 11.47 9.69 9.39
CA ARG A 18 12.50 9.24 10.34
C ARG A 18 12.58 7.73 10.28
N CYS A 19 13.70 7.20 9.79
CA CYS A 19 13.95 5.78 9.60
C CYS A 19 14.97 5.29 10.62
N ARG A 20 14.70 4.13 11.24
CA ARG A 20 15.59 3.51 12.22
C ARG A 20 15.55 2.00 12.13
N ILE A 21 16.69 1.36 12.38
CA ILE A 21 16.72 -0.10 12.57
C ILE A 21 16.37 -0.42 14.02
N GLU A 22 15.39 -1.30 14.23
CA GLU A 22 15.08 -1.85 15.54
C GLU A 22 15.11 -3.38 15.49
N ASN A 23 15.80 -3.99 16.46
CA ASN A 23 15.82 -5.44 16.61
C ASN A 23 14.49 -5.92 17.18
N SER A 24 13.89 -6.93 16.54
CA SER A 24 12.68 -7.54 17.04
C SER A 24 12.94 -8.22 18.39
N ARG A 25 12.18 -7.83 19.42
CA ARG A 25 12.26 -8.44 20.76
C ARG A 25 11.82 -9.91 20.76
N THR A 26 11.00 -10.32 19.78
CA THR A 26 10.47 -11.68 19.69
C THR A 26 11.44 -12.67 19.06
N ARG A 27 12.45 -12.22 18.30
CA ARG A 27 13.48 -13.10 17.74
C ARG A 27 14.81 -12.39 17.60
N ALA A 28 15.79 -12.85 18.38
CA ALA A 28 17.16 -12.38 18.27
C ALA A 28 17.67 -12.61 16.83
N GLY A 29 18.15 -11.52 16.20
CA GLY A 29 18.70 -11.54 14.84
C GLY A 29 17.77 -11.02 13.74
N ASP A 30 16.47 -10.81 14.00
CA ASP A 30 15.56 -10.19 13.04
C ASP A 30 15.51 -8.67 13.29
N ALA A 31 16.38 -7.93 12.61
CA ALA A 31 16.34 -6.47 12.55
C ALA A 31 15.33 -6.01 11.48
N TRP A 32 14.58 -4.94 11.77
CA TRP A 32 13.60 -4.37 10.85
C TRP A 32 13.83 -2.88 10.67
N TRP A 33 13.58 -2.39 9.46
CA TRP A 33 13.51 -0.96 9.20
C TRP A 33 12.15 -0.45 9.63
N TRP A 34 12.16 0.38 10.68
CA TRP A 34 11.01 1.12 11.14
C TRP A 34 11.08 2.55 10.62
N PHE A 35 9.94 3.12 10.25
CA PHE A 35 9.88 4.54 9.98
C PHE A 35 8.63 5.22 10.54
N GLU A 36 8.79 6.51 10.80
CA GLU A 36 7.75 7.45 11.21
C GLU A 36 7.67 8.56 10.16
N VAL A 37 6.47 9.08 9.93
CA VAL A 37 6.24 10.19 8.99
C VAL A 37 5.53 11.33 9.71
N SER A 38 5.92 12.57 9.44
CA SER A 38 5.36 13.76 10.11
C SER A 38 3.84 13.91 9.97
N THR A 39 3.26 13.33 8.92
CA THR A 39 1.81 13.31 8.68
C THR A 39 1.05 12.32 9.57
N GLU A 40 1.76 11.37 10.21
CA GLU A 40 1.18 10.33 11.07
C GLU A 40 1.94 10.25 12.40
N GLN A 41 1.61 11.12 13.34
CA GLN A 41 2.36 11.31 14.60
C GLN A 41 2.40 10.08 15.52
N TYR A 42 1.58 9.06 15.29
CA TYR A 42 1.48 7.88 16.16
C TYR A 42 1.60 6.53 15.43
N GLU A 43 1.74 6.52 14.10
CA GLU A 43 1.93 5.28 13.34
C GLU A 43 3.41 5.06 13.04
N ARG A 44 3.90 3.88 13.43
CA ARG A 44 5.21 3.38 13.08
C ARG A 44 5.03 2.21 12.12
N HIS A 45 5.70 2.28 10.99
CA HIS A 45 5.60 1.27 9.95
C HIS A 45 6.89 0.46 9.87
N ALA A 46 6.79 -0.86 9.85
CA ALA A 46 7.90 -1.79 9.63
C ALA A 46 7.72 -2.53 8.29
N PRO A 47 7.97 -1.86 7.15
CA PRO A 47 7.65 -2.42 5.84
C PRO A 47 8.55 -3.60 5.44
N PHE A 48 9.83 -3.62 5.83
CA PHE A 48 10.78 -4.65 5.44
C PHE A 48 11.88 -4.90 6.49
N ARG A 49 12.51 -6.07 6.39
CA ARG A 49 13.64 -6.48 7.23
C ARG A 49 14.89 -5.68 6.88
N ALA A 50 15.71 -5.41 7.88
CA ALA A 50 17.02 -4.79 7.68
C ALA A 50 18.02 -5.85 7.21
N GLU A 51 18.75 -5.54 6.16
CA GLU A 51 19.81 -6.35 5.59
C GLU A 51 21.15 -5.64 5.71
N ALA A 52 22.24 -6.40 5.83
CA ALA A 52 23.59 -5.83 5.93
C ALA A 52 24.04 -5.04 4.69
N SER A 53 23.34 -5.21 3.56
CA SER A 53 23.59 -4.48 2.31
C SER A 53 22.66 -3.29 2.12
N ASP A 54 21.80 -3.00 3.09
CA ASP A 54 20.94 -1.82 3.02
C ASP A 54 21.79 -0.56 3.03
N THR A 55 21.43 0.38 2.16
CA THR A 55 22.04 1.70 2.09
C THR A 55 20.97 2.74 2.35
N PRO A 56 21.32 3.93 2.89
CA PRO A 56 20.34 4.99 3.13
C PRO A 56 19.50 5.35 1.90
N ALA A 57 20.12 5.33 0.71
CA ALA A 57 19.43 5.59 -0.56
C ALA A 57 18.44 4.48 -0.93
N GLY A 58 18.82 3.21 -0.79
CA GLY A 58 17.93 2.07 -1.04
C GLY A 58 16.77 2.00 -0.06
N VAL A 59 17.04 2.23 1.22
CA VAL A 59 16.03 2.26 2.28
C VAL A 59 15.05 3.41 2.04
N ARG A 60 15.54 4.61 1.71
CA ARG A 60 14.69 5.75 1.33
C ARG A 60 13.75 5.40 0.18
N ALA A 61 14.26 4.84 -0.91
CA ALA A 61 13.44 4.50 -2.07
C ALA A 61 12.31 3.50 -1.72
N ARG A 62 12.63 2.48 -0.91
CA ARG A 62 11.63 1.50 -0.46
C ARG A 62 10.59 2.09 0.50
N VAL A 63 11.02 2.94 1.45
CA VAL A 63 10.12 3.61 2.40
C VAL A 63 9.14 4.54 1.67
N VAL A 64 9.63 5.34 0.73
CA VAL A 64 8.79 6.25 -0.07
C VAL A 64 7.80 5.45 -0.91
N ALA A 65 8.25 4.41 -1.61
CA ALA A 65 7.37 3.56 -2.42
C ALA A 65 6.26 2.90 -1.58
N TYR A 66 6.60 2.39 -0.39
CA TYR A 66 5.62 1.83 0.54
C TYR A 66 4.60 2.87 0.98
N TYR A 67 5.05 4.08 1.34
CA TYR A 67 4.17 5.12 1.85
C TYR A 67 3.25 5.69 0.78
N ASP A 68 3.73 5.85 -0.46
CA ASP A 68 2.90 6.29 -1.57
C ASP A 68 1.84 5.25 -1.94
N ASP A 69 2.16 3.94 -1.92
CA ASP A 69 1.17 2.88 -2.12
C ASP A 69 0.13 2.85 -0.98
N LEU A 70 0.56 3.07 0.26
CA LEU A 70 -0.36 3.19 1.41
C LEU A 70 -1.32 4.37 1.25
N LEU A 71 -0.82 5.52 0.77
CA LEU A 71 -1.67 6.68 0.48
C LEU A 71 -2.59 6.44 -0.71
N ALA A 72 -2.12 5.78 -1.77
CA ALA A 72 -2.95 5.44 -2.93
C ALA A 72 -4.13 4.54 -2.51
N ARG A 73 -3.86 3.54 -1.66
CA ARG A 73 -4.91 2.66 -1.09
C ARG A 73 -5.89 3.42 -0.20
N ARG A 74 -5.42 4.41 0.57
CA ARG A 74 -6.29 5.26 1.41
C ARG A 74 -7.12 6.25 0.59
N ALA A 75 -6.58 6.76 -0.51
CA ALA A 75 -7.27 7.66 -1.43
C ALA A 75 -8.25 6.93 -2.35
N ALA A 76 -8.10 5.61 -2.52
CA ALA A 76 -9.01 4.81 -3.31
C ALA A 76 -10.43 4.87 -2.71
N PRO A 77 -11.46 5.20 -3.51
CA PRO A 77 -12.83 5.19 -3.02
C PRO A 77 -13.22 3.78 -2.58
N ALA A 78 -13.90 3.67 -1.44
CA ALA A 78 -14.40 2.40 -0.94
C ALA A 78 -15.27 1.73 -2.01
N GLN A 79 -14.75 0.66 -2.63
CA GLN A 79 -15.50 -0.09 -3.62
C GLN A 79 -16.66 -0.78 -2.92
N GLY A 80 -17.86 -0.22 -3.04
CA GLY A 80 -19.09 -0.78 -2.48
C GLY A 80 -19.31 -2.21 -2.99
N ARG A 81 -19.04 -3.20 -2.15
CA ARG A 81 -19.12 -4.63 -2.50
C ARG A 81 -20.55 -5.19 -2.54
N TRP A 82 -21.58 -4.42 -2.93
CA TRP A 82 -22.96 -4.96 -2.84
C TRP A 82 -23.97 -4.66 -3.96
N HIS A 83 -23.68 -3.84 -4.97
CA HIS A 83 -24.71 -3.55 -5.98
C HIS A 83 -24.22 -3.75 -7.41
N GLN A 84 -24.57 -4.91 -7.98
CA GLN A 84 -25.20 -5.10 -9.29
C GLN A 84 -24.75 -6.42 -9.93
N ARG A 85 -25.48 -7.51 -9.66
CA ARG A 85 -25.68 -8.52 -10.70
C ARG A 85 -26.81 -7.99 -11.58
N PRO A 86 -26.57 -7.68 -12.87
CA PRO A 86 -27.66 -7.40 -13.78
C PRO A 86 -28.55 -8.65 -13.88
N ARG A 87 -29.83 -8.50 -13.56
CA ARG A 87 -30.85 -9.51 -13.81
C ARG A 87 -31.00 -9.61 -15.32
N VAL A 88 -30.56 -10.72 -15.92
CA VAL A 88 -30.87 -11.04 -17.32
C VAL A 88 -32.39 -11.22 -17.40
N ALA A 89 -33.09 -10.28 -18.04
CA ALA A 89 -34.48 -10.48 -18.43
C ALA A 89 -34.50 -11.47 -19.61
N PRO A 90 -35.35 -12.51 -19.59
CA PRO A 90 -35.47 -13.40 -20.74
C PRO A 90 -36.01 -12.59 -21.93
N ALA A 91 -35.31 -12.68 -23.06
CA ALA A 91 -35.69 -12.02 -24.30
C ALA A 91 -37.09 -12.47 -24.71
N ALA A 92 -38.01 -11.51 -24.78
CA ALA A 92 -39.33 -11.71 -25.36
C ALA A 92 -39.17 -12.06 -26.85
N THR A 93 -39.81 -13.15 -27.22
CA THR A 93 -40.08 -13.68 -28.56
C THR A 93 -40.23 -12.61 -29.63
N GLN A 94 -39.30 -12.55 -30.59
CA GLN A 94 -39.56 -11.89 -31.86
C GLN A 94 -40.31 -12.87 -32.77
N SER A 95 -41.60 -12.61 -32.93
CA SER A 95 -42.48 -13.25 -33.91
C SER A 95 -42.02 -12.86 -35.31
N VAL A 96 -41.53 -13.82 -36.08
CA VAL A 96 -41.28 -13.66 -37.52
C VAL A 96 -42.62 -13.70 -38.26
N ASN A 97 -42.96 -12.63 -38.95
CA ASN A 97 -44.02 -12.67 -39.96
C ASN A 97 -43.68 -11.71 -41.11
N PRO A 98 -43.19 -12.20 -42.27
CA PRO A 98 -43.14 -11.39 -43.46
C PRO A 98 -44.47 -11.48 -44.22
N THR A 99 -45.08 -10.32 -44.49
CA THR A 99 -46.21 -10.14 -45.43
C THR A 99 -45.68 -9.54 -46.76
N PRO A 100 -46.47 -9.51 -47.85
CA PRO A 100 -46.13 -10.11 -49.14
C PRO A 100 -45.61 -9.08 -50.16
N VAL A 101 -44.96 -9.58 -51.23
CA VAL A 101 -44.60 -8.78 -52.41
C VAL A 101 -45.47 -9.20 -53.59
N THR A 102 -46.07 -8.17 -54.20
CA THR A 102 -46.88 -8.14 -55.43
C THR A 102 -46.17 -8.72 -56.65
#